data_AF-A0A518VB94-F1
#
_entry.id   AF-A0A518VB94-F1
#
_cell.length_a   1.000
_cell.length_b   1.000
_cell.length_c   1.000
_cell.angle_alpha   90.00
_cell.angle_beta   90.00
_cell.angle_gamma   90.00
#
_symmetry.space_group_name_H-M   'P 1'
#
loop_
_entity.id
_entity.type
_entity.pdbx_description
1 polymer ?
#
loop_
_entity_poly.entity_id
_entity_poly.type
_entity_poly.pdbx_seq_one_letter_code
_entity_poly.pdbx_strand_id
1 'polypeptide(L)'
;MLNSRQKVLQVTDELVRVASVVNTSGEINVARYIYQLLQKWTYFQKHPEDVILSQTERDEIERYNVLACVRGTKEPSNRTVILMGHIDTVGVEDFAHLKEMACDPEALMNALQQEQLPELVKEHLDSREWHFGRGVLDMKSGVASHLFLLEHYANHPEELAGNLVLLAECDEEDSSHGVLSALQDLKKWREIHGFEYVALINSDFVAPRYAGDPNRYIYKGTIGKLLPSFFITGAETHVGSAFEGLDPNYLAAELTKQISYNPVLCDEALGELPAPPVSLKQMDLKSSYTVQTALAAYVYFNFFIQSWSPKQVLDKLSEQAEMAFQQALDMLQNRYNTYRERLGEEAQALPWKTRVMTYEQMKQQLDREYGEILEAHMILFKQQLLQDKSLDTRMFACRVVEEEWRWMSDKSPAIILFYSSLYSPRVEVTGKTWDEIRLLQALDEAIQSTQPEYDYPIVTRNFFPYICDMSCVAMSDDESGIQAVRENNPSWGSKHVVCYQDIRDLNVPAINIGPYGYDAHNKYERMEVTYSTEVVPTITNEVIKRLLS
;
A
#
# COMPACT_ATOMS: atom_id res chain seq x y z
N MET A 1 -30.31 13.78 4.82
CA MET A 1 -29.05 13.30 5.43
C MET A 1 -29.28 12.79 6.85
N LEU A 2 -28.47 11.82 7.29
CA LEU A 2 -28.46 11.34 8.69
C LEU A 2 -28.00 12.48 9.62
N ASN A 3 -28.51 12.54 10.85
CA ASN A 3 -28.03 13.50 11.85
C ASN A 3 -26.72 13.02 12.49
N SER A 4 -25.66 12.96 11.68
CA SER A 4 -24.38 12.33 12.03
C SER A 4 -23.29 13.30 12.44
N ARG A 5 -23.33 14.57 11.97
CA ARG A 5 -22.25 15.57 12.13
C ARG A 5 -21.63 15.58 13.52
N GLN A 6 -22.42 15.88 14.54
CA GLN A 6 -21.90 16.08 15.90
C GLN A 6 -21.27 14.81 16.47
N LYS A 7 -21.90 13.66 16.22
CA LYS A 7 -21.46 12.38 16.77
C LYS A 7 -20.19 11.88 16.06
N VAL A 8 -20.13 11.98 14.73
CA VAL A 8 -18.93 11.60 13.97
C VAL A 8 -17.76 12.50 14.34
N LEU A 9 -17.97 13.82 14.47
CA LEU A 9 -16.92 14.75 14.89
C LEU A 9 -16.42 14.46 16.32
N GLN A 10 -17.34 14.19 17.25
CA GLN A 10 -16.97 13.81 18.62
C GLN A 10 -16.12 12.53 18.64
N VAL A 11 -16.55 11.47 17.96
CA VAL A 11 -15.80 10.21 17.91
C VAL A 11 -14.45 10.41 17.19
N THR A 12 -14.40 11.25 16.16
CA THR A 12 -13.13 11.63 15.50
C THR A 12 -12.17 12.24 16.51
N ASP A 13 -12.59 13.23 17.29
CA ASP A 13 -11.75 13.87 18.31
C ASP A 13 -11.29 12.88 19.39
N GLU A 14 -12.19 12.01 19.84
CA GLU A 14 -11.88 10.96 20.81
C GLU A 14 -10.80 10.01 20.30
N LEU A 15 -10.89 9.56 19.04
CA LEU A 15 -9.89 8.70 18.43
C LEU A 15 -8.58 9.44 18.18
N VAL A 16 -8.62 10.69 17.70
CA VAL A 16 -7.43 11.49 17.40
C VAL A 16 -6.61 11.76 18.65
N ARG A 17 -7.26 12.05 19.78
CA ARG A 17 -6.62 12.23 21.10
C ARG A 17 -5.83 11.01 21.57
N VAL A 18 -6.12 9.82 21.06
CA VAL A 18 -5.27 8.65 21.24
C VAL A 18 -4.19 8.67 20.17
N ALA A 19 -3.01 9.22 20.49
CA ALA A 19 -1.87 9.24 19.57
C ALA A 19 -1.44 7.80 19.23
N SER A 20 -1.79 7.34 18.03
CA SER A 20 -1.64 5.97 17.55
C SER A 20 -0.62 5.90 16.42
N VAL A 21 0.58 6.41 16.66
CA VAL A 21 1.65 6.36 15.65
C VAL A 21 2.07 4.92 15.41
N VAL A 22 2.20 4.51 14.14
CA VAL A 22 2.68 3.18 13.76
C VAL A 22 4.01 2.84 14.43
N ASN A 23 4.19 1.57 14.79
CA ASN A 23 5.34 1.05 15.54
C ASN A 23 5.46 1.60 16.98
N THR A 24 4.37 2.07 17.58
CA THR A 24 4.33 2.53 18.98
C THR A 24 3.21 1.85 19.77
N SER A 25 3.26 1.95 21.11
CA SER A 25 2.16 1.46 21.95
C SER A 25 0.84 2.20 21.72
N GLY A 26 0.85 3.31 20.97
CA GLY A 26 -0.33 4.05 20.56
C GLY A 26 -1.35 3.19 19.80
N GLU A 27 -0.89 2.27 18.96
CA GLU A 27 -1.76 1.34 18.19
C GLU A 27 -2.56 0.43 19.13
N ILE A 28 -1.89 -0.13 20.14
CA ILE A 28 -2.53 -0.93 21.19
C ILE A 28 -3.58 -0.10 21.94
N ASN A 29 -3.24 1.14 22.27
CA ASN A 29 -4.10 2.02 23.06
C ASN A 29 -5.38 2.38 22.32
N VAL A 30 -5.31 2.71 21.03
CA VAL A 30 -6.50 3.07 20.24
C VAL A 30 -7.39 1.85 19.98
N ALA A 31 -6.81 0.66 19.72
CA ALA A 31 -7.57 -0.57 19.60
C ALA A 31 -8.31 -0.91 20.89
N ARG A 32 -7.63 -0.82 22.04
CA ARG A 32 -8.26 -1.02 23.36
C ARG A 32 -9.34 0.01 23.64
N TYR A 33 -9.14 1.27 23.23
CA TYR A 33 -10.13 2.33 23.38
C TYR A 33 -11.41 2.01 22.60
N ILE A 34 -11.30 1.66 21.31
CA ILE A 34 -12.45 1.30 20.46
C ILE A 34 -13.16 0.06 21.03
N TYR A 35 -12.42 -0.97 21.42
CA TYR A 35 -12.99 -2.17 22.04
C TYR A 35 -13.79 -1.83 23.31
N GLN A 36 -13.24 -1.01 24.21
CA GLN A 36 -13.92 -0.56 25.42
C GLN A 36 -15.13 0.35 25.14
N LEU A 37 -15.08 1.15 24.07
CA LEU A 37 -16.21 1.96 23.62
C LEU A 37 -17.38 1.05 23.20
N LEU A 38 -17.11 0.05 22.36
CA LEU A 38 -18.12 -0.91 21.89
C LEU A 38 -18.73 -1.71 23.05
N GLN A 39 -17.92 -2.15 24.02
CA GLN A 39 -18.41 -2.86 25.21
C GLN A 39 -19.40 -2.06 26.08
N LYS A 40 -19.45 -0.73 25.95
CA LYS A 40 -20.43 0.11 26.67
C LYS A 40 -21.80 0.11 26.00
N TRP A 41 -21.90 -0.28 24.72
CA TRP A 41 -23.16 -0.28 24.00
C TRP A 41 -24.06 -1.41 24.50
N THR A 42 -25.35 -1.11 24.70
CA THR A 42 -26.32 -2.09 25.21
C THR A 42 -26.42 -3.34 24.32
N TYR A 43 -26.20 -3.20 23.01
CA TYR A 43 -26.15 -4.33 22.09
C TYR A 43 -25.04 -5.32 22.46
N PHE A 44 -23.80 -4.85 22.55
CA PHE A 44 -22.64 -5.70 22.84
C PHE A 44 -22.54 -6.16 24.30
N GLN A 45 -23.25 -5.51 25.22
CA GLN A 45 -23.45 -6.07 26.56
C GLN A 45 -24.33 -7.32 26.55
N LYS A 46 -25.28 -7.41 25.61
CA LYS A 46 -26.13 -8.59 25.40
C LYS A 46 -25.47 -9.63 24.49
N HIS A 47 -24.57 -9.17 23.62
CA HIS A 47 -23.85 -9.97 22.62
C HIS A 47 -22.32 -9.78 22.75
N PRO A 48 -21.72 -10.15 23.91
CA PRO A 48 -20.29 -9.94 24.13
C PRO A 48 -19.40 -10.77 23.20
N GLU A 49 -19.92 -11.86 22.64
CA GLU A 49 -19.24 -12.71 21.65
C GLU A 49 -19.06 -12.04 20.28
N ASP A 50 -19.82 -10.98 20.00
CA ASP A 50 -19.81 -10.26 18.73
C ASP A 50 -18.81 -9.09 18.69
N VAL A 51 -17.96 -8.95 19.72
CA VAL A 51 -16.84 -7.99 19.73
C VAL A 51 -15.58 -8.71 20.16
N ILE A 52 -14.53 -8.61 19.37
CA ILE A 52 -13.22 -9.19 19.69
C ILE A 52 -12.11 -8.16 19.53
N LEU A 53 -11.13 -8.25 20.43
CA LEU A 53 -9.83 -7.61 20.30
C LEU A 53 -8.87 -8.69 19.79
N SER A 54 -8.60 -8.70 18.48
CA SER A 54 -7.82 -9.74 17.82
C SER A 54 -6.36 -9.32 17.71
N GLN A 55 -5.44 -10.16 18.19
CA GLN A 55 -4.01 -9.87 18.13
C GLN A 55 -3.46 -10.16 16.73
N THR A 56 -2.57 -9.31 16.23
CA THR A 56 -1.86 -9.58 14.97
C THR A 56 -1.05 -10.88 15.04
N GLU A 57 -1.02 -11.63 13.94
CA GLU A 57 -0.24 -12.85 13.78
C GLU A 57 1.09 -12.53 13.09
N ARG A 58 2.16 -13.25 13.49
CA ARG A 58 3.51 -13.15 12.88
C ARG A 58 4.10 -11.73 12.86
N ASP A 59 3.66 -10.92 13.81
CA ASP A 59 4.13 -9.56 14.03
C ASP A 59 5.33 -9.55 14.99
N GLU A 60 6.29 -8.65 14.77
CA GLU A 60 7.44 -8.48 15.68
C GLU A 60 7.06 -7.71 16.95
N ILE A 61 5.95 -6.97 16.92
CA ILE A 61 5.43 -6.22 18.06
C ILE A 61 3.97 -6.60 18.36
N GLU A 62 3.51 -6.32 19.58
CA GLU A 62 2.12 -6.57 19.99
C GLU A 62 1.21 -5.48 19.41
N ARG A 63 0.28 -5.86 18.54
CA ARG A 63 -0.77 -4.99 17.99
C ARG A 63 -2.12 -5.71 17.93
N TYR A 64 -3.20 -4.95 17.77
CA TYR A 64 -4.55 -5.50 17.79
C TYR A 64 -5.47 -4.84 16.79
N ASN A 65 -6.26 -5.67 16.12
CA ASN A 65 -7.46 -5.26 15.41
C ASN A 65 -8.67 -5.30 16.36
N VAL A 66 -9.71 -4.53 16.03
CA VAL A 66 -11.02 -4.65 16.66
C VAL A 66 -12.03 -5.08 15.61
N LEU A 67 -12.68 -6.22 15.86
CA LEU A 67 -13.79 -6.68 15.04
C LEU A 67 -15.08 -6.61 15.85
N ALA A 68 -16.17 -6.17 15.23
CA ALA A 68 -17.49 -6.14 15.84
C ALA A 68 -18.60 -6.48 14.85
N CYS A 69 -19.63 -7.20 15.28
CA CYS A 69 -20.75 -7.60 14.42
C CYS A 69 -22.09 -7.10 14.95
N VAL A 70 -22.88 -6.44 14.11
CA VAL A 70 -24.29 -6.13 14.37
C VAL A 70 -25.15 -6.91 13.38
N ARG A 71 -26.04 -7.74 13.91
CA ARG A 71 -27.02 -8.51 13.13
C ARG A 71 -28.34 -7.76 13.06
N GLY A 72 -28.83 -7.60 11.83
CA GLY A 72 -30.13 -7.05 11.55
C GLY A 72 -31.25 -8.04 11.85
N THR A 73 -32.42 -7.50 12.15
CA THR A 73 -33.64 -8.26 12.45
C THR A 73 -34.82 -7.87 11.56
N LYS A 74 -34.58 -7.00 10.56
CA LYS A 74 -35.60 -6.61 9.57
C LYS A 74 -36.11 -7.82 8.80
N GLU A 75 -35.19 -8.68 8.37
CA GLU A 75 -35.48 -9.95 7.69
C GLU A 75 -34.33 -10.95 7.85
N PRO A 76 -34.60 -12.27 7.83
CA PRO A 76 -33.55 -13.28 7.91
C PRO A 76 -32.63 -13.23 6.68
N SER A 77 -31.36 -12.88 6.86
CA SER A 77 -30.38 -12.82 5.79
C SER A 77 -28.96 -13.02 6.33
N ASN A 78 -28.17 -13.80 5.59
CA ASN A 78 -26.76 -14.02 5.89
C ASN A 78 -25.85 -13.01 5.18
N ARG A 79 -26.41 -12.15 4.31
CA ARG A 79 -25.65 -11.13 3.60
C ARG A 79 -25.02 -10.18 4.61
N THR A 80 -23.74 -9.92 4.43
CA THR A 80 -22.93 -9.16 5.38
C THR A 80 -22.08 -8.14 4.63
N VAL A 81 -22.14 -6.88 5.05
CA VAL A 81 -21.23 -5.83 4.58
C VAL A 81 -20.14 -5.62 5.63
N ILE A 82 -18.89 -5.54 5.18
CA ILE A 82 -17.74 -5.22 6.02
C ILE A 82 -17.46 -3.71 5.92
N LEU A 83 -17.33 -3.05 7.06
CA LEU A 83 -16.91 -1.67 7.19
C LEU A 83 -15.47 -1.66 7.71
N MET A 84 -14.53 -1.20 6.89
CA MET A 84 -13.09 -1.28 7.17
C MET A 84 -12.46 0.10 7.32
N GLY A 85 -11.45 0.18 8.17
CA GLY A 85 -10.59 1.36 8.29
C GLY A 85 -9.45 1.16 9.28
N HIS A 86 -8.32 1.80 9.03
CA HIS A 86 -7.15 1.71 9.90
C HIS A 86 -7.19 2.75 11.03
N ILE A 87 -6.56 2.41 12.15
CA ILE A 87 -6.60 3.18 13.41
C ILE A 87 -5.24 3.76 13.81
N ASP A 88 -4.18 3.30 13.17
CA ASP A 88 -2.84 3.85 13.26
C ASP A 88 -2.70 5.13 12.43
N THR A 89 -1.57 5.81 12.60
CA THR A 89 -1.25 7.09 11.94
C THR A 89 0.25 7.16 11.71
N VAL A 90 0.69 7.96 10.74
CA VAL A 90 2.11 8.31 10.63
C VAL A 90 2.60 9.21 11.77
N GLY A 91 3.92 9.39 11.87
CA GLY A 91 4.55 10.25 12.86
C GLY A 91 4.10 11.73 12.80
N VAL A 92 4.49 12.49 13.83
CA VAL A 92 4.10 13.89 14.04
C VAL A 92 5.28 14.87 13.97
N GLU A 93 6.46 14.40 13.53
CA GLU A 93 7.68 15.24 13.49
C GLU A 93 7.56 16.43 12.52
N ASP A 94 6.74 16.28 11.48
CA ASP A 94 6.40 17.30 10.50
C ASP A 94 5.70 18.54 11.11
N PHE A 95 5.01 18.37 12.25
CA PHE A 95 4.39 19.47 13.00
C PHE A 95 5.40 20.37 13.73
N ALA A 96 6.69 20.01 13.75
CA ALA A 96 7.77 20.80 14.35
C ALA A 96 7.45 21.26 15.79
N HIS A 97 7.40 22.55 16.07
CA HIS A 97 7.12 23.07 17.42
C HIS A 97 5.67 22.88 17.88
N LEU A 98 4.76 22.46 16.98
CA LEU A 98 3.36 22.15 17.30
C LEU A 98 3.11 20.65 17.57
N LYS A 99 4.16 19.83 17.58
CA LYS A 99 4.09 18.37 17.74
C LYS A 99 3.22 17.90 18.91
N GLU A 100 3.38 18.52 20.08
CA GLU A 100 2.62 18.17 21.30
C GLU A 100 1.11 18.42 21.18
N MET A 101 0.69 19.21 20.19
CA MET A 101 -0.70 19.53 19.91
C MET A 101 -1.26 18.78 18.70
N ALA A 102 -0.43 18.04 17.94
CA ALA A 102 -0.82 17.41 16.68
C ALA A 102 -2.04 16.47 16.81
N CYS A 103 -2.17 15.79 17.96
CA CYS A 103 -3.27 14.88 18.28
C CYS A 103 -4.36 15.50 19.15
N ASP A 104 -4.39 16.83 19.32
CA ASP A 104 -5.48 17.56 19.98
C ASP A 104 -6.03 18.60 19.01
N PRO A 105 -7.12 18.29 18.28
CA PRO A 105 -7.66 19.16 17.24
C PRO A 105 -7.94 20.59 17.71
N GLU A 106 -8.50 20.74 18.91
CA GLU A 106 -8.81 22.05 19.47
C GLU A 106 -7.53 22.83 19.79
N ALA A 107 -6.57 22.20 20.47
CA ALA A 107 -5.30 22.85 20.80
C ALA A 107 -4.50 23.21 19.54
N LEU A 108 -4.48 22.32 18.54
CA LEU A 108 -3.81 22.54 17.27
C LEU A 108 -4.40 23.72 16.51
N MET A 109 -5.73 23.75 16.33
CA MET A 109 -6.38 24.86 15.63
C MET A 109 -6.14 26.20 16.32
N ASN A 110 -6.17 26.23 17.66
CA ASN A 110 -5.86 27.44 18.43
C ASN A 110 -4.40 27.88 18.27
N ALA A 111 -3.46 26.94 18.19
CA ALA A 111 -2.05 27.25 17.97
C ALA A 111 -1.79 27.74 16.54
N LEU A 112 -2.41 27.11 15.54
CA LEU A 112 -2.30 27.51 14.12
C LEU A 112 -2.76 28.94 13.87
N GLN A 113 -3.73 29.46 14.64
CA GLN A 113 -4.16 30.87 14.58
C GLN A 113 -3.03 31.87 14.87
N GLN A 114 -1.97 31.46 15.55
CA GLN A 114 -0.80 32.30 15.87
C GLN A 114 0.35 32.13 14.87
N GLU A 115 0.22 31.23 13.90
CA GLU A 115 1.26 30.90 12.93
C GLU A 115 1.15 31.73 11.64
N GLN A 116 2.27 31.87 10.93
CA GLN A 116 2.24 32.33 9.54
C GLN A 116 1.87 31.17 8.61
N LEU A 117 0.60 31.10 8.24
CA LEU A 117 0.04 30.02 7.42
C LEU A 117 0.03 30.35 5.93
N PRO A 118 0.16 29.34 5.05
CA PRO A 118 -0.22 29.47 3.65
C PRO A 118 -1.68 29.92 3.51
N GLU A 119 -1.99 30.67 2.45
CA GLU A 119 -3.30 31.32 2.30
C GLU A 119 -4.48 30.35 2.32
N LEU A 120 -4.38 29.22 1.61
CA LEU A 120 -5.41 28.16 1.63
C LEU A 120 -5.62 27.56 3.02
N VAL A 121 -4.53 27.32 3.76
CA VAL A 121 -4.60 26.74 5.11
C VAL A 121 -5.28 27.72 6.06
N LYS A 122 -4.95 29.01 5.95
CA LYS A 122 -5.58 30.08 6.73
C LYS A 122 -7.07 30.20 6.42
N GLU A 123 -7.44 30.21 5.14
CA GLU A 123 -8.85 30.24 4.72
C GLU A 123 -9.64 29.08 5.32
N HIS A 124 -9.09 27.87 5.24
CA HIS A 124 -9.73 26.67 5.79
C HIS A 124 -9.89 26.78 7.31
N LEU A 125 -8.85 27.21 8.03
CA LEU A 125 -8.87 27.40 9.48
C LEU A 125 -9.90 28.46 9.92
N ASP A 126 -9.98 29.58 9.21
CA ASP A 126 -10.86 30.71 9.56
C ASP A 126 -12.34 30.41 9.23
N SER A 127 -12.60 29.59 8.21
CA SER A 127 -13.96 29.22 7.78
C SER A 127 -14.72 28.36 8.80
N ARG A 128 -14.00 27.57 9.62
CA ARG A 128 -14.55 26.52 10.50
C ARG A 128 -15.30 25.39 9.78
N GLU A 129 -15.18 25.31 8.47
CA GLU A 129 -15.68 24.19 7.66
C GLU A 129 -14.66 23.04 7.56
N TRP A 130 -13.49 23.23 8.19
CA TRP A 130 -12.36 22.31 8.16
C TRP A 130 -11.92 21.96 9.57
N HIS A 131 -11.58 20.69 9.79
CA HIS A 131 -11.14 20.17 11.07
C HIS A 131 -9.71 19.66 10.98
N PHE A 132 -8.82 20.12 11.86
CA PHE A 132 -7.38 19.89 11.78
C PHE A 132 -6.91 18.89 12.85
N GLY A 133 -5.92 18.06 12.52
CA GLY A 133 -5.28 17.13 13.45
C GLY A 133 -4.64 15.94 12.75
N ARG A 134 -3.59 15.36 13.33
CA ARG A 134 -3.00 14.12 12.82
C ARG A 134 -4.03 12.99 12.94
N GLY A 135 -4.31 12.34 11.82
CA GLY A 135 -5.27 11.26 11.70
C GLY A 135 -6.72 11.71 11.61
N VAL A 136 -7.00 13.02 11.62
CA VAL A 136 -8.36 13.52 11.39
C VAL A 136 -8.81 13.17 9.98
N LEU A 137 -7.93 13.33 9.00
CA LEU A 137 -8.21 12.97 7.62
C LEU A 137 -7.90 11.51 7.36
N ASP A 138 -6.74 11.02 7.82
CA ASP A 138 -6.21 9.70 7.48
C ASP A 138 -5.98 8.79 8.71
N MET A 139 -6.95 7.97 9.11
CA MET A 139 -8.34 7.96 8.61
C MET A 139 -9.39 7.88 9.73
N LYS A 140 -9.09 8.42 10.91
CA LYS A 140 -9.94 8.26 12.11
C LYS A 140 -11.34 8.83 11.96
N SER A 141 -11.56 9.82 11.11
CA SER A 141 -12.91 10.30 10.79
C SER A 141 -13.71 9.32 9.93
N GLY A 142 -13.05 8.59 9.03
CA GLY A 142 -13.63 7.46 8.31
C GLY A 142 -14.06 6.35 9.26
N VAL A 143 -13.17 5.96 10.18
CA VAL A 143 -13.49 4.99 11.25
C VAL A 143 -14.62 5.49 12.15
N ALA A 144 -14.64 6.78 12.51
CA ALA A 144 -15.72 7.39 13.27
C ALA A 144 -17.08 7.33 12.53
N SER A 145 -17.08 7.53 11.21
CA SER A 145 -18.26 7.35 10.35
C SER A 145 -18.77 5.90 10.39
N HIS A 146 -17.87 4.92 10.29
CA HIS A 146 -18.23 3.50 10.40
C HIS A 146 -18.77 3.14 11.79
N LEU A 147 -18.15 3.65 12.86
CA LEU A 147 -18.64 3.47 14.23
C LEU A 147 -20.02 4.10 14.44
N PHE A 148 -20.29 5.27 13.85
CA PHE A 148 -21.61 5.90 13.89
C PHE A 148 -22.69 5.01 13.26
N LEU A 149 -22.42 4.43 12.07
CA LEU A 149 -23.37 3.53 11.40
C LEU A 149 -23.56 2.22 12.18
N LEU A 150 -22.48 1.66 12.72
CA LEU A 150 -22.56 0.47 13.57
C LEU A 150 -23.42 0.75 14.82
N GLU A 151 -23.24 1.90 15.48
CA GLU A 151 -24.03 2.32 16.64
C GLU A 151 -25.51 2.54 16.27
N HIS A 152 -25.79 3.14 15.10
CA HIS A 152 -27.15 3.32 14.60
C HIS A 152 -27.88 1.98 14.52
N TYR A 153 -27.28 0.98 13.87
CA TYR A 153 -27.91 -0.32 13.70
C TYR A 153 -27.85 -1.21 14.95
N ALA A 154 -26.87 -1.00 15.84
CA ALA A 154 -26.87 -1.65 17.15
C ALA A 154 -28.07 -1.21 18.00
N ASN A 155 -28.52 0.05 17.84
CA ASN A 155 -29.70 0.59 18.52
C ASN A 155 -31.01 0.29 17.77
N HIS A 156 -30.95 0.10 16.45
CA HIS A 156 -32.11 -0.15 15.58
C HIS A 156 -31.90 -1.39 14.69
N PRO A 157 -31.67 -2.58 15.28
CA PRO A 157 -31.42 -3.78 14.49
C PRO A 157 -32.60 -4.14 13.57
N GLU A 158 -33.82 -3.74 13.89
CA GLU A 158 -35.03 -3.91 13.08
C GLU A 158 -35.03 -3.12 11.76
N GLU A 159 -34.14 -2.15 11.60
CA GLU A 159 -33.99 -1.38 10.36
C GLU A 159 -32.99 -2.02 9.37
N LEU A 160 -32.14 -2.93 9.86
CA LEU A 160 -31.09 -3.59 9.09
C LEU A 160 -31.59 -4.94 8.56
N ALA A 161 -31.54 -5.11 7.24
CA ALA A 161 -31.54 -6.43 6.62
C ALA A 161 -30.10 -6.96 6.64
N GLY A 162 -29.90 -8.28 6.84
CA GLY A 162 -28.55 -8.85 6.88
C GLY A 162 -27.71 -8.42 8.08
N ASN A 163 -26.39 -8.30 7.90
CA ASN A 163 -25.43 -8.04 8.98
C ASN A 163 -24.38 -6.99 8.61
N LEU A 164 -23.82 -6.33 9.62
CA LEU A 164 -22.66 -5.44 9.51
C LEU A 164 -21.50 -5.97 10.34
N VAL A 165 -20.32 -6.01 9.74
CA VAL A 165 -19.06 -6.31 10.43
C VAL A 165 -18.17 -5.07 10.36
N LEU A 166 -17.72 -4.56 11.50
CA LEU A 166 -16.64 -3.58 11.57
C LEU A 166 -15.30 -4.32 11.65
N LEU A 167 -14.33 -3.86 10.86
CA LEU A 167 -12.91 -4.16 11.00
C LEU A 167 -12.17 -2.84 11.19
N ALA A 168 -11.81 -2.52 12.43
CA ALA A 168 -10.92 -1.42 12.75
C ALA A 168 -9.50 -2.00 12.93
N GLU A 169 -8.67 -1.82 11.92
CA GLU A 169 -7.38 -2.50 11.81
C GLU A 169 -6.20 -1.62 12.22
N CYS A 170 -5.05 -2.24 12.50
CA CYS A 170 -3.80 -1.57 12.82
C CYS A 170 -2.73 -1.83 11.74
N ASP A 171 -1.63 -1.07 11.79
CA ASP A 171 -0.43 -1.27 10.95
C ASP A 171 -0.64 -1.10 9.43
N GLU A 172 -1.63 -0.33 8.97
CA GLU A 172 -1.80 -0.02 7.54
C GLU A 172 -0.57 0.76 7.03
N GLU A 173 -0.11 1.73 7.82
CA GLU A 173 0.91 2.71 7.43
C GLU A 173 2.35 2.14 7.35
N ASP A 174 2.51 0.84 7.57
CA ASP A 174 3.79 0.13 7.48
C ASP A 174 3.69 -1.14 6.62
N SER A 175 3.19 -2.22 7.20
CA SER A 175 3.32 -3.57 6.63
C SER A 175 2.01 -4.36 6.57
N SER A 176 0.88 -3.74 6.94
CA SER A 176 -0.48 -4.29 6.87
C SER A 176 -0.66 -5.57 7.69
N HIS A 177 0.07 -5.74 8.81
CA HIS A 177 -0.11 -6.94 9.65
C HIS A 177 -1.53 -7.02 10.23
N GLY A 178 -2.23 -5.89 10.41
CA GLY A 178 -3.61 -5.80 10.83
C GLY A 178 -4.54 -6.60 9.93
N VAL A 179 -4.89 -6.08 8.75
CA VAL A 179 -5.79 -6.75 7.80
C VAL A 179 -5.33 -8.17 7.48
N LEU A 180 -4.03 -8.41 7.27
CA LEU A 180 -3.52 -9.73 6.91
C LEU A 180 -3.83 -10.77 8.00
N SER A 181 -3.75 -10.37 9.27
CA SER A 181 -4.17 -11.23 10.40
C SER A 181 -5.69 -11.36 10.47
N ALA A 182 -6.42 -10.27 10.23
CA ALA A 182 -7.88 -10.25 10.25
C ALA A 182 -8.53 -11.15 9.20
N LEU A 183 -7.82 -11.52 8.12
CA LEU A 183 -8.33 -12.49 7.14
C LEU A 183 -8.70 -13.83 7.79
N GLN A 184 -7.93 -14.28 8.79
CA GLN A 184 -8.24 -15.51 9.52
C GLN A 184 -9.51 -15.35 10.37
N ASP A 185 -9.67 -14.20 11.03
CA ASP A 185 -10.86 -13.89 11.81
C ASP A 185 -12.11 -13.82 10.93
N LEU A 186 -12.02 -13.15 9.77
CA LEU A 186 -13.12 -13.06 8.81
C LEU A 186 -13.49 -14.43 8.23
N LYS A 187 -12.51 -15.28 7.89
CA LYS A 187 -12.75 -16.66 7.44
C LYS A 187 -13.45 -17.46 8.53
N LYS A 188 -12.97 -17.38 9.77
CA LYS A 188 -13.56 -18.04 10.93
C LYS A 188 -14.99 -17.56 11.20
N TRP A 189 -15.25 -16.25 11.12
CA TRP A 189 -16.60 -15.68 11.31
C TRP A 189 -17.57 -16.11 10.21
N ARG A 190 -17.10 -16.22 8.96
CA ARG A 190 -17.89 -16.80 7.87
C ARG A 190 -18.30 -18.24 8.18
N GLU A 191 -17.39 -19.05 8.70
CA GLU A 191 -17.68 -20.46 9.05
C GLU A 191 -18.61 -20.59 10.26
N ILE A 192 -18.37 -19.82 11.32
CA ILE A 192 -19.13 -19.92 12.59
C ILE A 192 -20.53 -19.31 12.46
N HIS A 193 -20.65 -18.16 11.79
CA HIS A 193 -21.91 -17.41 11.70
C HIS A 193 -22.65 -17.63 10.37
N GLY A 194 -22.01 -18.26 9.38
CA GLY A 194 -22.59 -18.45 8.05
C GLY A 194 -22.67 -17.16 7.23
N PHE A 195 -21.82 -16.17 7.49
CA PHE A 195 -21.83 -14.89 6.78
C PHE A 195 -21.52 -15.03 5.29
N GLU A 196 -22.28 -14.31 4.48
CA GLU A 196 -22.02 -14.08 3.07
C GLU A 196 -21.48 -12.66 2.92
N TYR A 197 -20.16 -12.49 2.86
CA TYR A 197 -19.55 -11.17 2.67
C TYR A 197 -19.79 -10.68 1.23
N VAL A 198 -20.67 -9.69 1.08
CA VAL A 198 -21.15 -9.23 -0.24
C VAL A 198 -20.49 -7.94 -0.70
N ALA A 199 -19.94 -7.17 0.23
CA ALA A 199 -19.15 -5.99 -0.06
C ALA A 199 -18.28 -5.61 1.14
N LEU A 200 -17.17 -4.95 0.86
CA LEU A 200 -16.35 -4.24 1.82
C LEU A 200 -16.33 -2.76 1.45
N ILE A 201 -16.63 -1.90 2.42
CA ILE A 201 -16.55 -0.46 2.29
C ILE A 201 -15.38 -0.01 3.16
N ASN A 202 -14.30 0.40 2.51
CA ASN A 202 -13.17 1.05 3.15
C ASN A 202 -13.44 2.55 3.32
N SER A 203 -12.76 3.19 4.27
CA SER A 203 -12.99 4.61 4.58
C SER A 203 -11.74 5.48 4.49
N ASP A 204 -10.73 5.07 3.70
CA ASP A 204 -9.51 5.86 3.45
C ASP A 204 -9.81 7.25 2.92
N PHE A 205 -8.92 8.18 3.27
CA PHE A 205 -9.09 9.57 2.86
C PHE A 205 -9.13 9.77 1.36
N VAL A 206 -9.73 10.88 0.98
CA VAL A 206 -9.86 11.34 -0.41
C VAL A 206 -9.29 12.74 -0.50
N ALA A 207 -8.46 12.98 -1.51
CA ALA A 207 -7.83 14.28 -1.74
C ALA A 207 -8.18 14.83 -3.14
N PRO A 208 -8.15 16.16 -3.32
CA PRO A 208 -8.23 16.77 -4.64
C PRO A 208 -7.05 16.34 -5.52
N ARG A 209 -7.31 16.13 -6.81
CA ARG A 209 -6.29 15.59 -7.74
C ARG A 209 -5.44 16.66 -8.39
N TYR A 210 -5.90 17.90 -8.38
CA TYR A 210 -5.20 19.07 -8.90
C TYR A 210 -5.64 20.31 -8.13
N ALA A 211 -4.86 21.39 -8.24
CA ALA A 211 -5.17 22.65 -7.58
C ALA A 211 -6.55 23.17 -8.02
N GLY A 212 -7.45 23.38 -7.07
CA GLY A 212 -8.82 23.86 -7.31
C GLY A 212 -9.80 22.79 -7.79
N ASP A 213 -9.47 21.50 -7.69
CA ASP A 213 -10.38 20.39 -8.00
C ASP A 213 -11.61 20.38 -7.07
N PRO A 214 -12.83 20.59 -7.59
CA PRO A 214 -14.04 20.63 -6.76
C PRO A 214 -14.63 19.24 -6.52
N ASN A 215 -14.08 18.17 -7.10
CA ASN A 215 -14.71 16.86 -7.04
C ASN A 215 -14.39 16.14 -5.73
N ARG A 216 -15.39 15.41 -5.21
CA ARG A 216 -15.27 14.50 -4.08
C ARG A 216 -15.32 13.09 -4.63
N TYR A 217 -14.23 12.35 -4.49
CA TYR A 217 -14.11 11.05 -5.16
C TYR A 217 -14.59 9.90 -4.30
N ILE A 218 -15.18 8.90 -4.95
CA ILE A 218 -15.42 7.56 -4.41
C ILE A 218 -14.73 6.57 -5.35
N TYR A 219 -14.07 5.55 -4.80
CA TYR A 219 -13.26 4.63 -5.60
C TYR A 219 -13.81 3.21 -5.59
N LYS A 220 -13.84 2.58 -6.76
CA LYS A 220 -14.42 1.23 -6.97
C LYS A 220 -13.35 0.12 -6.95
N GLY A 221 -12.32 0.31 -6.13
CA GLY A 221 -11.14 -0.53 -6.12
C GLY A 221 -9.88 0.29 -5.85
N THR A 222 -8.72 -0.34 -6.02
CA THR A 222 -7.41 0.28 -5.75
C THR A 222 -6.37 -0.16 -6.76
N ILE A 223 -5.38 0.71 -6.98
CA ILE A 223 -4.18 0.36 -7.73
C ILE A 223 -3.40 -0.73 -7.00
N GLY A 224 -2.72 -1.58 -7.76
CA GLY A 224 -1.70 -2.46 -7.21
C GLY A 224 -0.35 -1.77 -7.11
N LYS A 225 0.52 -2.31 -6.26
CA LYS A 225 1.89 -1.79 -6.06
C LYS A 225 2.91 -2.93 -6.07
N LEU A 226 3.92 -2.77 -6.90
CA LEU A 226 5.11 -3.62 -6.96
C LEU A 226 6.36 -2.81 -6.63
N LEU A 227 7.40 -3.50 -6.18
CA LEU A 227 8.73 -2.93 -5.95
C LEU A 227 9.79 -3.68 -6.76
N PRO A 228 9.80 -3.53 -8.10
CA PRO A 228 10.84 -4.10 -8.94
C PRO A 228 12.20 -3.54 -8.56
N SER A 229 13.16 -4.44 -8.45
CA SER A 229 14.48 -4.21 -7.91
C SER A 229 15.51 -4.89 -8.79
N PHE A 230 16.67 -4.27 -8.92
CA PHE A 230 17.71 -4.67 -9.84
C PHE A 230 19.04 -4.76 -9.10
N PHE A 231 19.61 -5.96 -9.07
CA PHE A 231 20.99 -6.20 -8.65
C PHE A 231 21.86 -6.22 -9.90
N ILE A 232 22.81 -5.31 -9.97
CA ILE A 232 23.57 -5.02 -11.18
C ILE A 232 25.02 -5.35 -10.89
N THR A 233 25.59 -6.28 -11.66
CA THR A 233 26.98 -6.71 -11.50
C THR A 233 27.85 -6.09 -12.58
N GLY A 234 29.07 -5.73 -12.19
CA GLY A 234 30.06 -5.17 -13.08
C GLY A 234 31.23 -6.10 -13.31
N ALA A 235 32.28 -5.53 -13.91
CA ALA A 235 33.61 -6.11 -13.93
C ALA A 235 34.56 -5.11 -13.27
N GLU A 236 35.23 -5.51 -12.19
CA GLU A 236 36.11 -4.65 -11.44
C GLU A 236 37.31 -4.18 -12.26
N THR A 237 37.73 -2.95 -12.02
CA THR A 237 39.00 -2.44 -12.52
C THR A 237 39.60 -1.44 -11.55
N HIS A 238 40.90 -1.21 -11.67
CA HIS A 238 41.56 -0.08 -11.03
C HIS A 238 41.11 1.22 -11.72
N VAL A 239 40.91 2.31 -10.97
CA VAL A 239 40.44 3.60 -11.52
C VAL A 239 41.33 4.14 -12.65
N GLY A 240 42.63 3.82 -12.64
CA GLY A 240 43.57 4.17 -13.71
C GLY A 240 43.40 3.37 -15.01
N SER A 241 42.66 2.25 -14.96
CA SER A 241 42.36 1.33 -16.05
C SER A 241 40.86 1.31 -16.36
N ALA A 242 40.24 2.50 -16.42
CA ALA A 242 38.78 2.68 -16.42
C ALA A 242 38.00 1.91 -17.51
N PHE A 243 38.64 1.54 -18.63
CA PHE A 243 38.02 0.80 -19.73
C PHE A 243 38.29 -0.72 -19.71
N GLU A 244 39.07 -1.23 -18.74
CA GLU A 244 39.30 -2.67 -18.57
C GLU A 244 38.16 -3.36 -17.79
N GLY A 245 37.27 -2.58 -17.18
CA GLY A 245 36.10 -3.05 -16.44
C GLY A 245 34.79 -2.48 -16.97
N LEU A 246 33.72 -2.77 -16.24
CA LEU A 246 32.39 -2.21 -16.46
C LEU A 246 31.80 -1.85 -15.09
N ASP A 247 31.70 -0.55 -14.80
CA ASP A 247 31.21 -0.06 -13.51
C ASP A 247 29.69 -0.28 -13.39
N PRO A 248 29.21 -1.03 -12.37
CA PRO A 248 27.77 -1.25 -12.20
C PRO A 248 27.02 0.04 -11.86
N ASN A 249 27.67 1.07 -11.32
CA ASN A 249 27.04 2.38 -11.12
C ASN A 249 26.66 3.05 -12.45
N TYR A 250 27.48 2.84 -13.47
CA TYR A 250 27.24 3.38 -14.79
C TYR A 250 26.01 2.72 -15.44
N LEU A 251 25.89 1.40 -15.31
CA LEU A 251 24.70 0.65 -15.72
C LEU A 251 23.45 1.08 -14.92
N ALA A 252 23.58 1.24 -13.60
CA ALA A 252 22.48 1.70 -12.74
C ALA A 252 21.96 3.08 -13.15
N ALA A 253 22.85 4.01 -13.51
CA ALA A 253 22.46 5.35 -13.95
C ALA A 253 21.66 5.32 -15.26
N GLU A 254 22.06 4.49 -16.24
CA GLU A 254 21.31 4.37 -17.49
C GLU A 254 19.95 3.66 -17.27
N LEU A 255 19.92 2.65 -16.40
CA LEU A 255 18.67 1.97 -16.02
C LEU A 255 17.67 2.92 -15.35
N THR A 256 18.14 3.72 -14.39
CA THR A 256 17.32 4.73 -13.71
C THR A 256 16.78 5.76 -14.68
N LYS A 257 17.60 6.21 -15.65
CA LYS A 257 17.18 7.13 -16.71
C LYS A 257 16.14 6.52 -17.65
N GLN A 258 16.24 5.22 -17.95
CA GLN A 258 15.31 4.52 -18.84
C GLN A 258 13.93 4.29 -18.19
N ILE A 259 13.89 4.02 -16.88
CA ILE A 259 12.67 3.62 -16.16
C ILE A 259 11.98 4.81 -15.48
N SER A 260 12.73 5.70 -14.82
CA SER A 260 12.13 6.73 -13.97
C SER A 260 11.31 7.73 -14.78
N TYR A 261 10.10 8.05 -14.30
CA TYR A 261 9.17 8.98 -14.90
C TYR A 261 8.77 8.62 -16.34
N ASN A 262 8.96 7.36 -16.76
CA ASN A 262 8.65 6.92 -18.11
C ASN A 262 7.14 6.60 -18.26
N PRO A 263 6.37 7.39 -19.03
CA PRO A 263 4.93 7.17 -19.17
C PRO A 263 4.57 5.92 -19.98
N VAL A 264 5.52 5.33 -20.74
CA VAL A 264 5.30 4.05 -21.42
C VAL A 264 5.12 2.90 -20.41
N LEU A 265 5.62 3.09 -19.19
CA LEU A 265 5.50 2.15 -18.08
C LEU A 265 4.31 2.47 -17.16
N CYS A 266 3.38 3.33 -17.59
CA CYS A 266 2.10 3.52 -16.92
C CYS A 266 1.07 2.50 -17.45
N ASP A 267 0.50 1.74 -16.52
CA ASP A 267 -0.51 0.73 -16.82
C ASP A 267 -1.92 1.35 -16.88
N GLU A 268 -2.32 1.80 -18.08
CA GLU A 268 -3.64 2.40 -18.30
C GLU A 268 -4.76 1.36 -18.26
N ALA A 269 -5.77 1.60 -17.42
CA ALA A 269 -6.96 0.76 -17.35
C ALA A 269 -8.22 1.59 -17.11
N LEU A 270 -9.33 1.21 -17.77
CA LEU A 270 -10.64 1.84 -17.59
C LEU A 270 -10.62 3.38 -17.77
N GLY A 271 -9.74 3.88 -18.64
CA GLY A 271 -9.55 5.32 -18.91
C GLY A 271 -8.82 6.08 -17.81
N GLU A 272 -8.17 5.38 -16.88
CA GLU A 272 -7.36 5.97 -15.81
C GLU A 272 -5.89 5.56 -15.99
N LEU A 273 -4.99 6.45 -15.58
CA LEU A 273 -3.54 6.23 -15.67
C LEU A 273 -2.93 6.41 -14.28
N PRO A 274 -2.10 5.46 -13.79
CA PRO A 274 -1.36 5.62 -12.55
C PRO A 274 -0.14 6.53 -12.74
N ALA A 275 0.46 6.97 -11.64
CA ALA A 275 1.73 7.68 -11.69
C ALA A 275 2.85 6.80 -12.29
N PRO A 276 3.80 7.37 -13.04
CA PRO A 276 4.89 6.60 -13.64
C PRO A 276 5.84 6.04 -12.58
N PRO A 277 6.66 5.02 -12.92
CA PRO A 277 7.63 4.48 -11.98
C PRO A 277 8.66 5.51 -11.54
N VAL A 278 9.08 5.45 -10.29
CA VAL A 278 10.09 6.38 -9.74
C VAL A 278 11.10 5.58 -8.92
N SER A 279 12.39 5.85 -9.14
CA SER A 279 13.46 5.26 -8.32
C SER A 279 13.36 5.76 -6.89
N LEU A 280 13.21 4.84 -5.94
CA LEU A 280 13.16 5.16 -4.51
C LEU A 280 14.53 5.03 -3.85
N LYS A 281 15.43 4.21 -4.42
CA LYS A 281 16.81 4.06 -3.94
C LYS A 281 17.71 3.64 -5.09
N GLN A 282 18.93 4.18 -5.10
CA GLN A 282 20.04 3.73 -5.93
C GLN A 282 21.32 3.81 -5.10
N MET A 283 22.13 2.75 -5.08
CA MET A 283 23.41 2.69 -4.37
C MET A 283 24.37 1.67 -4.98
N ASP A 284 25.67 1.82 -4.76
CA ASP A 284 26.62 0.71 -4.89
C ASP A 284 26.71 -0.12 -3.61
N LEU A 285 27.25 -1.33 -3.71
CA LEU A 285 27.45 -2.24 -2.57
C LEU A 285 28.87 -2.22 -2.02
N LYS A 286 29.70 -1.24 -2.38
CA LYS A 286 31.07 -1.13 -1.88
C LYS A 286 31.04 -0.75 -0.40
N SER A 287 31.66 -1.56 0.45
CA SER A 287 31.64 -1.37 1.91
C SER A 287 32.60 -0.28 2.41
N SER A 288 33.61 0.08 1.62
CA SER A 288 34.66 1.03 2.01
C SER A 288 35.34 1.66 0.80
N TYR A 289 35.98 2.80 1.01
CA TYR A 289 36.74 3.47 -0.04
C TYR A 289 37.96 2.67 -0.47
N THR A 290 38.06 2.40 -1.78
CA THR A 290 39.28 1.95 -2.45
C THR A 290 39.28 2.48 -3.88
N VAL A 291 40.44 2.46 -4.56
CA VAL A 291 40.60 2.86 -5.97
C VAL A 291 40.07 1.83 -6.99
N GLN A 292 39.45 0.76 -6.50
CA GLN A 292 38.77 -0.24 -7.34
C GLN A 292 37.33 0.21 -7.59
N THR A 293 36.80 -0.01 -8.79
CA THR A 293 35.36 0.18 -9.06
C THR A 293 34.48 -0.71 -8.17
N ALA A 294 33.18 -0.39 -8.09
CA ALA A 294 32.25 -1.23 -7.35
C ALA A 294 32.05 -2.58 -8.05
N LEU A 295 31.78 -3.64 -7.28
CA LEU A 295 31.48 -4.98 -7.81
C LEU A 295 30.01 -5.12 -8.21
N ALA A 296 29.13 -4.46 -7.46
CA ALA A 296 27.70 -4.46 -7.71
C ALA A 296 27.04 -3.14 -7.30
N ALA A 297 25.89 -2.87 -7.91
CA ALA A 297 24.98 -1.80 -7.58
C ALA A 297 23.55 -2.34 -7.41
N TYR A 298 22.73 -1.57 -6.70
CA TYR A 298 21.36 -1.90 -6.36
C TYR A 298 20.44 -0.70 -6.59
N VAL A 299 19.33 -0.91 -7.29
CA VAL A 299 18.30 0.10 -7.53
C VAL A 299 16.92 -0.54 -7.46
N TYR A 300 15.94 0.19 -6.92
CA TYR A 300 14.54 -0.23 -6.98
C TYR A 300 13.59 0.95 -7.20
N PHE A 301 12.43 0.62 -7.77
CA PHE A 301 11.44 1.59 -8.21
C PHE A 301 10.09 1.31 -7.57
N ASN A 302 9.36 2.36 -7.21
CA ASN A 302 7.92 2.24 -7.00
C ASN A 302 7.25 2.00 -8.35
N PHE A 303 6.38 0.99 -8.45
CA PHE A 303 5.70 0.66 -9.69
C PHE A 303 4.21 0.37 -9.43
N PHE A 304 3.34 1.24 -9.94
CA PHE A 304 1.90 1.07 -9.82
C PHE A 304 1.31 0.31 -11.00
N ILE A 305 0.32 -0.53 -10.74
CA ILE A 305 -0.39 -1.33 -11.74
C ILE A 305 -1.91 -1.23 -11.56
N GLN A 306 -2.65 -1.41 -12.63
CA GLN A 306 -4.11 -1.40 -12.68
C GLN A 306 -4.71 -2.57 -13.45
N SER A 307 -4.01 -3.08 -14.47
CA SER A 307 -4.41 -4.24 -15.29
C SER A 307 -3.33 -5.29 -15.48
N TRP A 308 -2.06 -4.88 -15.49
CA TRP A 308 -0.92 -5.77 -15.68
C TRP A 308 -0.77 -6.72 -14.51
N SER A 309 -0.45 -7.98 -14.80
CA SER A 309 -0.03 -8.93 -13.79
C SER A 309 1.44 -8.69 -13.41
N PRO A 310 1.87 -9.13 -12.21
CA PRO A 310 3.28 -9.07 -11.82
C PRO A 310 4.23 -9.73 -12.82
N LYS A 311 3.78 -10.76 -13.54
CA LYS A 311 4.55 -11.39 -14.61
C LYS A 311 4.76 -10.46 -15.81
N GLN A 312 3.70 -9.81 -16.28
CA GLN A 312 3.78 -8.86 -17.39
C GLN A 312 4.70 -7.68 -17.06
N VAL A 313 4.73 -7.25 -15.79
CA VAL A 313 5.66 -6.23 -15.31
C VAL A 313 7.11 -6.70 -15.37
N LEU A 314 7.41 -7.95 -14.97
CA LEU A 314 8.75 -8.52 -15.12
C LEU A 314 9.20 -8.55 -16.59
N ASP A 315 8.31 -8.97 -17.51
CA ASP A 315 8.61 -9.04 -18.93
C ASP A 315 8.96 -7.64 -19.48
N LYS A 316 8.10 -6.64 -19.21
CA LYS A 316 8.31 -5.24 -19.62
C LYS A 316 9.60 -4.66 -19.06
N LEU A 317 9.87 -4.87 -17.77
CA LEU A 317 11.04 -4.31 -17.12
C LEU A 317 12.34 -5.01 -17.53
N SER A 318 12.27 -6.29 -17.92
CA SER A 318 13.40 -6.99 -18.53
C SER A 318 13.76 -6.35 -19.86
N GLU A 319 12.78 -6.06 -20.73
CA GLU A 319 13.00 -5.33 -21.99
C GLU A 319 13.62 -3.94 -21.75
N GLN A 320 13.10 -3.18 -20.78
CA GLN A 320 13.69 -1.87 -20.43
C GLN A 320 15.11 -1.98 -19.89
N ALA A 321 15.40 -3.01 -19.10
CA ALA A 321 16.74 -3.26 -18.60
C ALA A 321 17.72 -3.66 -19.71
N GLU A 322 17.28 -4.45 -20.69
CA GLU A 322 18.09 -4.80 -21.87
C GLU A 322 18.41 -3.56 -22.70
N MET A 323 17.41 -2.69 -22.92
CA MET A 323 17.60 -1.42 -23.61
C MET A 323 18.60 -0.52 -22.87
N ALA A 324 18.46 -0.37 -21.55
CA ALA A 324 19.37 0.44 -20.74
C ALA A 324 20.80 -0.11 -20.75
N PHE A 325 20.95 -1.43 -20.62
CA PHE A 325 22.25 -2.09 -20.68
C PHE A 325 22.92 -1.83 -22.04
N GLN A 326 22.20 -2.06 -23.14
CA GLN A 326 22.75 -1.86 -24.48
C GLN A 326 23.13 -0.39 -24.73
N GLN A 327 22.30 0.56 -24.31
CA GLN A 327 22.61 1.99 -24.41
C GLN A 327 23.88 2.36 -23.62
N ALA A 328 24.05 1.79 -22.43
CA ALA A 328 25.26 2.00 -21.64
C ALA A 328 26.50 1.42 -22.36
N LEU A 329 26.40 0.23 -22.96
CA LEU A 329 27.50 -0.36 -23.72
C LEU A 329 27.87 0.47 -24.95
N ASP A 330 26.88 0.92 -25.73
CA ASP A 330 27.10 1.74 -26.91
C ASP A 330 27.76 3.07 -26.53
N MET A 331 27.30 3.70 -25.45
CA MET A 331 27.90 4.92 -24.93
C MET A 331 29.33 4.69 -24.42
N LEU A 332 29.57 3.60 -23.69
CA LEU A 332 30.90 3.24 -23.20
C LEU A 332 31.87 2.98 -24.36
N GLN A 333 31.42 2.25 -25.39
CA GLN A 333 32.20 1.98 -26.58
C GLN A 333 32.57 3.26 -27.33
N ASN A 334 31.62 4.19 -27.48
CA ASN A 334 31.88 5.49 -28.11
C ASN A 334 32.89 6.33 -27.31
N ARG A 335 32.77 6.34 -25.98
CA ARG A 335 33.73 7.01 -25.08
C ARG A 335 35.11 6.39 -25.16
N TYR A 336 35.19 5.05 -25.20
CA TYR A 336 36.46 4.34 -25.34
C TYR A 336 37.14 4.66 -26.67
N ASN A 337 36.41 4.60 -27.79
CA ASN A 337 36.93 4.97 -29.11
C ASN A 337 37.46 6.41 -29.12
N THR A 338 36.70 7.35 -28.55
CA THR A 338 37.13 8.76 -28.43
C THR A 338 38.40 8.91 -27.58
N TYR A 339 38.51 8.14 -26.49
CA TYR A 339 39.70 8.15 -25.64
C TYR A 339 40.93 7.61 -26.37
N ARG A 340 40.80 6.49 -27.09
CA ARG A 340 41.87 5.89 -27.88
C ARG A 340 42.34 6.79 -29.02
N GLU A 341 41.42 7.45 -29.72
CA GLU A 341 41.74 8.42 -30.76
C GLU A 341 42.64 9.54 -30.21
N ARG A 342 42.35 10.05 -29.01
CA ARG A 342 43.17 11.08 -28.35
C ARG A 342 44.55 10.58 -27.92
N LEU A 343 44.71 9.28 -27.69
CA LEU A 343 46.00 8.63 -27.45
C LEU A 343 46.77 8.31 -28.74
N GLY A 344 46.15 8.49 -29.91
CA GLY A 344 46.72 8.07 -31.19
C GLY A 344 46.67 6.55 -31.42
N GLU A 345 45.75 5.86 -30.74
CA GLU A 345 45.54 4.41 -30.87
C GLU A 345 44.33 4.09 -31.75
N GLU A 346 44.31 2.89 -32.35
CA GLU A 346 43.19 2.42 -33.17
C GLU A 346 41.95 2.10 -32.31
N ALA A 347 40.75 2.20 -32.90
CA ALA A 347 39.52 1.79 -32.22
C ALA A 347 39.55 0.28 -31.88
N GLN A 348 38.98 -0.10 -30.75
CA GLN A 348 38.84 -1.51 -30.33
C GLN A 348 37.52 -1.74 -29.64
N ALA A 349 36.92 -2.90 -29.93
CA ALA A 349 35.71 -3.33 -29.28
C ALA A 349 35.97 -3.74 -27.82
N LEU A 350 35.11 -3.27 -26.93
CA LEU A 350 35.03 -3.79 -25.56
C LEU A 350 34.35 -5.16 -25.57
N PRO A 351 34.71 -6.07 -24.64
CA PRO A 351 34.24 -7.46 -24.66
C PRO A 351 32.82 -7.65 -24.10
N TRP A 352 32.21 -6.60 -23.57
CA TRP A 352 30.96 -6.65 -22.82
C TRP A 352 29.75 -6.88 -23.73
N LYS A 353 28.77 -7.64 -23.23
CA LYS A 353 27.51 -7.93 -23.93
C LYS A 353 26.35 -7.74 -22.96
N THR A 354 25.20 -7.34 -23.51
CA THR A 354 23.95 -7.22 -22.75
C THR A 354 23.58 -8.57 -22.15
N ARG A 355 23.29 -8.56 -20.84
CA ARG A 355 22.85 -9.73 -20.09
C ARG A 355 21.88 -9.29 -18.99
N VAL A 356 20.62 -9.65 -19.18
CA VAL A 356 19.55 -9.41 -18.21
C VAL A 356 18.87 -10.74 -17.93
N MET A 357 18.52 -10.97 -16.67
CA MET A 357 17.72 -12.13 -16.28
C MET A 357 16.83 -11.81 -15.10
N THR A 358 15.74 -12.53 -14.96
CA THR A 358 14.95 -12.50 -13.73
C THR A 358 15.62 -13.36 -12.65
N TYR A 359 15.27 -13.11 -11.39
CA TYR A 359 15.75 -13.95 -10.28
C TYR A 359 15.33 -15.41 -10.43
N GLU A 360 14.10 -15.67 -10.90
CA GLU A 360 13.66 -17.03 -11.20
C GLU A 360 14.59 -17.71 -12.22
N GLN A 361 14.97 -17.02 -13.30
CA GLN A 361 15.87 -17.55 -14.32
C GLN A 361 17.28 -17.81 -13.76
N MET A 362 17.79 -16.92 -12.91
CA MET A 362 19.07 -17.12 -12.22
C MET A 362 19.01 -18.34 -11.30
N LYS A 363 17.96 -18.43 -10.48
CA LYS A 363 17.75 -19.54 -9.54
C LYS A 363 17.63 -20.88 -10.26
N GLN A 364 16.88 -20.94 -11.36
CA GLN A 364 16.78 -22.15 -12.19
C GLN A 364 18.12 -22.59 -12.79
N GLN A 365 19.05 -21.68 -13.08
CA GLN A 365 20.40 -22.03 -13.53
C GLN A 365 21.22 -22.62 -12.38
N LEU A 366 21.19 -21.96 -11.23
CA LEU A 366 21.89 -22.37 -10.04
C LEU A 366 21.40 -23.73 -9.50
N ASP A 367 20.09 -23.96 -9.48
CA ASP A 367 19.49 -25.22 -9.04
C ASP A 367 19.88 -26.39 -9.98
N ARG A 368 20.05 -26.14 -11.28
CA ARG A 368 20.56 -27.15 -12.24
C ARG A 368 22.03 -27.48 -12.03
N GLU A 369 22.84 -26.51 -11.61
CA GLU A 369 24.29 -26.68 -11.45
C GLU A 369 24.65 -27.28 -10.08
N TYR A 370 23.97 -26.88 -9.01
CA TYR A 370 24.33 -27.20 -7.63
C TYR A 370 23.25 -27.95 -6.83
N GLY A 371 21.98 -27.86 -7.24
CA GLY A 371 20.85 -28.53 -6.60
C GLY A 371 20.78 -28.33 -5.07
N GLU A 372 20.60 -29.43 -4.34
CA GLU A 372 20.37 -29.46 -2.88
C GLU A 372 21.49 -28.81 -2.06
N ILE A 373 22.74 -28.78 -2.56
CA ILE A 373 23.88 -28.18 -1.85
C ILE A 373 23.67 -26.67 -1.71
N LEU A 374 23.27 -26.01 -2.79
CA LEU A 374 22.98 -24.59 -2.76
C LEU A 374 21.76 -24.30 -1.90
N GLU A 375 20.70 -25.11 -2.02
CA GLU A 375 19.49 -24.94 -1.22
C GLU A 375 19.80 -24.98 0.28
N ALA A 376 20.57 -25.98 0.73
CA ALA A 376 21.00 -26.10 2.12
C ALA A 376 21.84 -24.89 2.57
N HIS A 377 22.76 -24.41 1.72
CA HIS A 377 23.55 -23.20 2.00
C HIS A 377 22.66 -21.96 2.16
N MET A 378 21.73 -21.75 1.23
CA MET A 378 20.87 -20.57 1.22
C MET A 378 19.88 -20.56 2.38
N ILE A 379 19.40 -21.72 2.85
CA ILE A 379 18.60 -21.82 4.08
C ILE A 379 19.40 -21.30 5.28
N LEU A 380 20.65 -21.78 5.46
CA LEU A 380 21.51 -21.36 6.57
C LEU A 380 21.88 -19.88 6.46
N PHE A 381 22.22 -19.41 5.26
CA PHE A 381 22.54 -18.01 5.01
C PHE A 381 21.37 -17.09 5.36
N LYS A 382 20.15 -17.40 4.89
CA LYS A 382 18.93 -16.62 5.21
C LYS A 382 18.65 -16.61 6.71
N GLN A 383 18.81 -17.74 7.40
CA GLN A 383 18.64 -17.82 8.86
C GLN A 383 19.63 -16.95 9.63
N GLN A 384 20.89 -16.89 9.19
CA GLN A 384 21.89 -16.01 9.77
C GLN A 384 21.58 -14.54 9.49
N LEU A 385 21.20 -14.22 8.24
CA LEU A 385 20.87 -12.87 7.82
C LEU A 385 19.64 -12.30 8.54
N LEU A 386 18.67 -13.15 8.91
CA LEU A 386 17.50 -12.76 9.72
C LEU A 386 17.86 -12.24 11.11
N GLN A 387 19.04 -12.58 11.64
CA GLN A 387 19.52 -12.06 12.93
C GLN A 387 19.96 -10.60 12.84
N ASP A 388 20.23 -10.08 11.64
CA ASP A 388 20.54 -8.67 11.44
C ASP A 388 19.24 -7.86 11.33
N LYS A 389 18.81 -7.33 12.47
CA LYS A 389 17.61 -6.48 12.58
C LYS A 389 17.76 -5.11 11.92
N SER A 390 18.97 -4.71 11.50
CA SER A 390 19.17 -3.44 10.78
C SER A 390 18.78 -3.51 9.32
N LEU A 391 18.68 -4.72 8.74
CA LEU A 391 18.29 -4.90 7.35
C LEU A 391 16.79 -4.86 7.21
N ASP A 392 16.28 -3.98 6.35
CA ASP A 392 14.90 -4.07 5.89
C ASP A 392 14.72 -5.23 4.88
N THR A 393 13.48 -5.50 4.47
CA THR A 393 13.16 -6.56 3.50
C THR A 393 13.84 -6.37 2.14
N ARG A 394 14.09 -5.12 1.72
CA ARG A 394 14.68 -4.77 0.42
C ARG A 394 16.16 -5.11 0.40
N MET A 395 16.89 -4.69 1.45
CA MET A 395 18.30 -4.99 1.62
C MET A 395 18.53 -6.47 1.90
N PHE A 396 17.63 -7.13 2.65
CA PHE A 396 17.68 -8.58 2.80
C PHE A 396 17.60 -9.28 1.44
N ALA A 397 16.63 -8.92 0.59
CA ALA A 397 16.51 -9.49 -0.75
C ALA A 397 17.78 -9.25 -1.58
N CYS A 398 18.34 -8.03 -1.54
CA CYS A 398 19.59 -7.70 -2.21
C CYS A 398 20.77 -8.59 -1.75
N ARG A 399 20.90 -8.87 -0.45
CA ARG A 399 21.97 -9.73 0.09
C ARG A 399 21.79 -11.19 -0.27
N VAL A 400 20.55 -11.66 -0.38
CA VAL A 400 20.26 -13.02 -0.88
C VAL A 400 20.72 -13.16 -2.33
N VAL A 401 20.36 -12.21 -3.20
CA VAL A 401 20.79 -12.22 -4.61
C VAL A 401 22.31 -12.11 -4.72
N GLU A 402 22.94 -11.27 -3.90
CA GLU A 402 24.40 -11.14 -3.86
C GLU A 402 25.09 -12.45 -3.49
N GLU A 403 24.57 -13.18 -2.50
CA GLU A 403 25.13 -14.46 -2.08
C GLU A 403 24.95 -15.53 -3.16
N GLU A 404 23.75 -15.64 -3.76
CA GLU A 404 23.51 -16.57 -4.87
C GLU A 404 24.36 -16.25 -6.10
N TRP A 405 24.58 -14.95 -6.40
CA TRP A 405 25.47 -14.54 -7.47
C TRP A 405 26.90 -15.07 -7.29
N ARG A 406 27.38 -15.30 -6.05
CA ARG A 406 28.71 -15.88 -5.81
C ARG A 406 28.84 -17.30 -6.35
N TRP A 407 27.75 -18.03 -6.47
CA TRP A 407 27.72 -19.40 -7.02
C TRP A 407 27.65 -19.46 -8.54
N MET A 408 27.25 -18.37 -9.22
CA MET A 408 27.21 -18.34 -10.69
C MET A 408 28.60 -18.60 -11.29
N SER A 409 28.72 -19.55 -12.21
CA SER A 409 29.98 -19.85 -12.90
C SER A 409 30.38 -18.73 -13.89
N ASP A 410 29.40 -18.17 -14.60
CA ASP A 410 29.58 -17.02 -15.49
C ASP A 410 29.42 -15.68 -14.74
N LYS A 411 30.57 -15.04 -14.46
CA LYS A 411 30.67 -13.72 -13.81
C LYS A 411 30.64 -12.53 -14.78
N SER A 412 30.27 -12.72 -16.04
CA SER A 412 30.08 -11.60 -16.96
C SER A 412 29.03 -10.62 -16.40
N PRO A 413 29.23 -9.29 -16.57
CA PRO A 413 28.31 -8.28 -16.05
C PRO A 413 26.86 -8.56 -16.43
N ALA A 414 25.95 -8.42 -15.46
CA ALA A 414 24.53 -8.76 -15.63
C ALA A 414 23.63 -7.84 -14.81
N ILE A 415 22.37 -7.70 -15.24
CA ILE A 415 21.29 -7.13 -14.43
C ILE A 415 20.33 -8.26 -14.03
N ILE A 416 20.11 -8.41 -12.73
CA ILE A 416 19.17 -9.39 -12.17
C ILE A 416 17.95 -8.64 -11.63
N LEU A 417 16.79 -8.89 -12.24
CA LEU A 417 15.50 -8.29 -11.88
C LEU A 417 14.70 -9.19 -10.93
N PHE A 418 14.19 -8.62 -9.85
CA PHE A 418 13.37 -9.29 -8.84
C PHE A 418 12.42 -8.32 -8.13
N TYR A 419 11.54 -8.85 -7.28
CA TYR A 419 10.73 -8.08 -6.35
C TYR A 419 11.31 -8.14 -4.94
N SER A 420 11.37 -7.01 -4.25
CA SER A 420 12.04 -6.90 -2.93
C SER A 420 11.13 -6.46 -1.79
N SER A 421 9.82 -6.38 -2.01
CA SER A 421 8.80 -6.08 -0.99
C SER A 421 7.51 -6.84 -1.20
N LEU A 422 6.53 -6.56 -0.33
CA LEU A 422 5.13 -6.91 -0.50
C LEU A 422 4.62 -6.45 -1.88
N TYR A 423 3.90 -7.34 -2.55
CA TYR A 423 3.02 -6.99 -3.64
C TYR A 423 1.66 -6.65 -3.03
N SER A 424 1.17 -5.43 -3.25
CA SER A 424 -0.21 -5.06 -2.93
C SER A 424 -1.07 -5.36 -4.16
N PRO A 425 -1.95 -6.36 -4.12
CA PRO A 425 -2.82 -6.70 -5.24
C PRO A 425 -3.69 -5.54 -5.68
N ARG A 426 -3.82 -5.38 -6.99
CA ARG A 426 -4.83 -4.50 -7.56
C ARG A 426 -6.24 -5.06 -7.30
N VAL A 427 -7.19 -4.16 -7.10
CA VAL A 427 -8.61 -4.50 -6.96
C VAL A 427 -9.40 -3.73 -8.01
N GLU A 428 -10.14 -4.45 -8.85
CA GLU A 428 -11.07 -3.88 -9.81
C GLU A 428 -12.51 -4.37 -9.56
N VAL A 429 -13.45 -3.45 -9.37
CA VAL A 429 -14.90 -3.77 -9.33
C VAL A 429 -15.51 -3.32 -10.65
N THR A 430 -15.78 -4.29 -11.53
CA THR A 430 -16.18 -4.02 -12.93
C THR A 430 -17.53 -4.63 -13.32
N GLY A 431 -18.20 -5.30 -12.37
CA GLY A 431 -19.46 -5.97 -12.61
C GLY A 431 -19.28 -7.39 -13.19
N LYS A 432 -18.14 -8.03 -12.91
CA LYS A 432 -17.87 -9.41 -13.36
C LYS A 432 -18.69 -10.44 -12.61
N THR A 433 -19.07 -10.12 -11.37
CA THR A 433 -19.88 -10.99 -10.50
C THR A 433 -21.21 -10.33 -10.15
N TRP A 434 -22.18 -11.13 -9.69
CA TRP A 434 -23.48 -10.63 -9.24
C TRP A 434 -23.37 -9.65 -8.07
N ASP A 435 -22.44 -9.87 -7.14
CA ASP A 435 -22.23 -8.97 -6.01
C ASP A 435 -21.54 -7.67 -6.44
N GLU A 436 -20.59 -7.71 -7.39
CA GLU A 436 -20.06 -6.49 -8.01
C GLU A 436 -21.14 -5.68 -8.72
N ILE A 437 -22.02 -6.32 -9.51
CA ILE A 437 -23.11 -5.62 -10.21
C ILE A 437 -24.02 -4.92 -9.20
N ARG A 438 -24.42 -5.61 -8.13
CA ARG A 438 -25.26 -5.03 -7.08
C ARG A 438 -24.55 -3.91 -6.32
N LEU A 439 -23.26 -4.06 -6.03
CA LEU A 439 -22.45 -3.03 -5.37
C LEU A 439 -22.35 -1.76 -6.22
N LEU A 440 -22.09 -1.89 -7.51
CA LEU A 440 -22.02 -0.76 -8.43
C LEU A 440 -23.39 -0.06 -8.56
N GLN A 441 -24.48 -0.81 -8.70
CA GLN A 441 -25.83 -0.25 -8.74
C GLN A 441 -26.20 0.46 -7.43
N ALA A 442 -25.92 -0.18 -6.29
CA ALA A 442 -26.18 0.41 -4.97
C ALA A 442 -25.38 1.71 -4.77
N LEU A 443 -24.14 1.74 -5.23
CA LEU A 443 -23.29 2.93 -5.17
C LEU A 443 -23.82 4.06 -6.06
N ASP A 444 -24.13 3.77 -7.32
CA ASP A 444 -24.63 4.77 -8.28
C ASP A 444 -25.94 5.40 -7.76
N GLU A 445 -26.86 4.58 -7.25
CA GLU A 445 -28.11 5.07 -6.67
C GLU A 445 -27.90 5.85 -5.37
N ALA A 446 -26.96 5.44 -4.51
CA ALA A 446 -26.64 6.15 -3.27
C ALA A 446 -26.06 7.54 -3.55
N ILE A 447 -25.17 7.65 -4.55
CA ILE A 447 -24.65 8.94 -5.02
C ILE A 447 -25.77 9.78 -5.60
N GLN A 448 -26.62 9.21 -6.47
CA GLN A 448 -27.74 9.94 -7.06
C GLN A 448 -28.71 10.48 -6.00
N SER A 449 -28.97 9.72 -4.92
CA SER A 449 -29.84 10.18 -3.85
C SER A 449 -29.21 11.22 -2.93
N THR A 450 -27.88 11.23 -2.79
CA THR A 450 -27.17 12.12 -1.85
C THR A 450 -26.70 13.42 -2.52
N GLN A 451 -26.34 13.39 -3.80
CA GLN A 451 -25.83 14.54 -4.55
C GLN A 451 -26.69 15.82 -4.44
N PRO A 452 -28.04 15.77 -4.47
CA PRO A 452 -28.86 16.97 -4.36
C PRO A 452 -28.75 17.70 -3.01
N GLU A 453 -28.25 17.04 -1.97
CA GLU A 453 -28.09 17.62 -0.64
C GLU A 453 -26.67 18.18 -0.39
N TYR A 454 -25.78 18.10 -1.38
CA TYR A 454 -24.38 18.53 -1.26
C TYR A 454 -23.93 19.35 -2.48
N ASP A 455 -23.29 20.48 -2.22
CA ASP A 455 -23.00 21.50 -3.24
C ASP A 455 -21.92 21.09 -4.25
N TYR A 456 -21.07 20.13 -3.90
CA TYR A 456 -19.95 19.75 -4.74
C TYR A 456 -20.16 18.40 -5.44
N PRO A 457 -19.62 18.23 -6.67
CA PRO A 457 -19.78 16.98 -7.40
C PRO A 457 -19.15 15.79 -6.68
N ILE A 458 -19.92 14.71 -6.55
CA ILE A 458 -19.47 13.41 -6.05
C ILE A 458 -19.22 12.53 -7.28
N VAL A 459 -17.97 12.13 -7.47
CA VAL A 459 -17.50 11.50 -8.71
C VAL A 459 -16.90 10.14 -8.42
N THR A 460 -17.36 9.10 -9.13
CA THR A 460 -16.75 7.79 -9.02
C THR A 460 -15.50 7.66 -9.89
N ARG A 461 -14.51 6.95 -9.38
CA ARG A 461 -13.30 6.53 -10.10
C ARG A 461 -13.07 5.05 -9.92
N ASN A 462 -12.29 4.46 -10.81
CA ASN A 462 -12.07 3.01 -10.79
C ASN A 462 -11.02 2.61 -9.76
N PHE A 463 -9.94 3.38 -9.64
CA PHE A 463 -8.82 3.02 -8.77
C PHE A 463 -8.50 4.11 -7.77
N PHE A 464 -8.52 3.76 -6.48
CA PHE A 464 -7.89 4.54 -5.43
C PHE A 464 -6.41 4.75 -5.77
N PRO A 465 -5.88 5.99 -5.79
CA PRO A 465 -4.57 6.29 -6.36
C PRO A 465 -3.42 6.09 -5.37
N TYR A 466 -3.70 5.69 -4.14
CA TYR A 466 -2.72 5.40 -3.10
C TYR A 466 -2.78 3.91 -2.75
N ILE A 467 -1.80 3.46 -1.97
CA ILE A 467 -1.80 2.11 -1.43
C ILE A 467 -2.87 2.07 -0.34
N CYS A 468 -3.60 0.97 -0.27
CA CYS A 468 -4.58 0.76 0.79
C CYS A 468 -4.82 -0.73 1.02
N ASP A 469 -5.31 -1.04 2.20
CA ASP A 469 -5.58 -2.42 2.65
C ASP A 469 -6.78 -3.10 1.99
N MET A 470 -7.51 -2.40 1.10
CA MET A 470 -8.39 -3.09 0.14
C MET A 470 -7.64 -4.15 -0.68
N SER A 471 -6.34 -3.94 -0.92
CA SER A 471 -5.44 -4.90 -1.59
C SER A 471 -5.28 -6.22 -0.82
N CYS A 472 -5.58 -6.22 0.48
CA CYS A 472 -5.41 -7.36 1.38
C CYS A 472 -6.69 -8.19 1.52
N VAL A 473 -7.84 -7.71 1.05
CA VAL A 473 -9.16 -8.39 1.17
C VAL A 473 -9.73 -8.86 -0.15
N ALA A 474 -9.23 -8.32 -1.26
CA ALA A 474 -9.61 -8.69 -2.61
C ALA A 474 -8.40 -8.68 -3.52
N MET A 475 -8.45 -9.48 -4.59
CA MET A 475 -7.40 -9.44 -5.61
C MET A 475 -7.95 -9.85 -6.97
N SER A 476 -7.49 -9.16 -8.01
CA SER A 476 -7.87 -9.45 -9.40
C SER A 476 -6.87 -10.34 -10.14
N ASP A 477 -5.76 -10.73 -9.50
CA ASP A 477 -4.72 -11.55 -10.13
C ASP A 477 -5.05 -13.05 -10.13
N ASP A 478 -4.58 -13.72 -11.17
CA ASP A 478 -4.64 -15.17 -11.27
C ASP A 478 -3.47 -15.87 -10.54
N GLU A 479 -3.44 -17.19 -10.60
CA GLU A 479 -2.36 -17.98 -9.98
C GLU A 479 -0.99 -17.70 -10.61
N SER A 480 -0.95 -17.42 -11.91
CA SER A 480 0.31 -17.16 -12.61
C SER A 480 0.96 -15.84 -12.18
N GLY A 481 0.14 -14.81 -11.94
CA GLY A 481 0.60 -13.51 -11.43
C GLY A 481 1.20 -13.64 -10.04
N ILE A 482 0.51 -14.34 -9.13
CA ILE A 482 1.02 -14.57 -7.77
C ILE A 482 2.25 -15.46 -7.77
N GLN A 483 2.27 -16.53 -8.57
CA GLN A 483 3.46 -17.37 -8.68
C GLN A 483 4.68 -16.57 -9.14
N ALA A 484 4.52 -15.66 -10.11
CA ALA A 484 5.60 -14.79 -10.54
C ALA A 484 6.16 -13.91 -9.41
N VAL A 485 5.30 -13.39 -8.52
CA VAL A 485 5.74 -12.66 -7.32
C VAL A 485 6.57 -13.56 -6.41
N ARG A 486 6.12 -14.80 -6.17
CA ARG A 486 6.78 -15.76 -5.28
C ARG A 486 8.15 -16.18 -5.81
N GLU A 487 8.19 -16.61 -7.06
CA GLU A 487 9.40 -17.14 -7.70
C GLU A 487 10.45 -16.07 -8.00
N ASN A 488 10.04 -14.79 -8.07
CA ASN A 488 10.95 -13.65 -8.28
C ASN A 488 11.14 -12.80 -7.01
N ASN A 489 10.86 -13.32 -5.82
CA ASN A 489 11.11 -12.63 -4.56
C ASN A 489 12.16 -13.38 -3.72
N PRO A 490 13.39 -12.87 -3.60
CA PRO A 490 14.47 -13.54 -2.87
C PRO A 490 14.20 -13.72 -1.36
N SER A 491 13.33 -12.85 -0.81
CA SER A 491 12.91 -12.89 0.59
C SER A 491 11.75 -13.86 0.85
N TRP A 492 11.14 -14.41 -0.20
CA TRP A 492 9.93 -15.24 -0.08
C TRP A 492 10.17 -16.46 0.81
N GLY A 493 9.20 -16.74 1.70
CA GLY A 493 9.23 -17.88 2.61
C GLY A 493 10.20 -17.72 3.80
N SER A 494 10.86 -16.57 3.93
CA SER A 494 11.78 -16.26 5.04
C SER A 494 11.41 -14.93 5.70
N LYS A 495 12.06 -13.83 5.31
CA LYS A 495 11.75 -12.49 5.82
C LYS A 495 10.42 -11.94 5.31
N HIS A 496 9.90 -12.49 4.22
CA HIS A 496 8.65 -12.06 3.62
C HIS A 496 7.72 -13.26 3.38
N VAL A 497 6.53 -13.22 3.99
CA VAL A 497 5.51 -14.27 3.87
C VAL A 497 4.13 -13.61 3.82
N VAL A 498 3.42 -13.78 2.70
CA VAL A 498 2.00 -13.43 2.58
C VAL A 498 1.23 -14.61 2.02
N CYS A 499 0.08 -14.90 2.63
CA CYS A 499 -0.81 -15.94 2.17
C CYS A 499 -1.88 -15.34 1.24
N TYR A 500 -1.54 -15.10 -0.02
CA TYR A 500 -2.51 -14.61 -1.02
C TYR A 500 -3.72 -15.54 -1.17
N GLN A 501 -3.60 -16.82 -0.79
CA GLN A 501 -4.74 -17.72 -0.77
C GLN A 501 -5.82 -17.30 0.24
N ASP A 502 -5.44 -16.74 1.40
CA ASP A 502 -6.43 -16.24 2.36
C ASP A 502 -7.22 -15.05 1.79
N ILE A 503 -6.56 -14.20 1.01
CA ILE A 503 -7.20 -13.11 0.26
C ILE A 503 -8.19 -13.69 -0.74
N ARG A 504 -7.77 -14.67 -1.55
CA ARG A 504 -8.64 -15.32 -2.55
C ARG A 504 -9.82 -16.06 -1.94
N ASP A 505 -9.62 -16.67 -0.78
CA ASP A 505 -10.67 -17.40 -0.09
C ASP A 505 -11.80 -16.47 0.35
N LEU A 506 -11.51 -15.19 0.62
CA LEU A 506 -12.50 -14.16 0.95
C LEU A 506 -13.00 -13.42 -0.30
N ASN A 507 -12.07 -12.79 -1.03
CA ASN A 507 -12.23 -12.06 -2.29
C ASN A 507 -13.52 -11.23 -2.38
N VAL A 508 -13.70 -10.33 -1.42
CA VAL A 508 -14.91 -9.53 -1.25
C VAL A 508 -14.83 -8.27 -2.12
N PRO A 509 -15.82 -7.95 -2.97
CA PRO A 509 -15.82 -6.70 -3.72
C PRO A 509 -15.64 -5.48 -2.80
N ALA A 510 -14.63 -4.66 -3.06
CA ALA A 510 -14.24 -3.56 -2.17
C ALA A 510 -14.34 -2.20 -2.87
N ILE A 511 -14.94 -1.23 -2.18
CA ILE A 511 -14.99 0.18 -2.58
C ILE A 511 -14.50 1.08 -1.45
N ASN A 512 -14.02 2.28 -1.77
CA ASN A 512 -13.60 3.27 -0.80
C ASN A 512 -14.57 4.46 -0.75
N ILE A 513 -15.21 4.67 0.41
CA ILE A 513 -16.04 5.84 0.72
C ILE A 513 -15.49 6.46 2.02
N GLY A 514 -14.54 7.38 1.87
CA GLY A 514 -13.87 8.00 3.02
C GLY A 514 -13.93 9.52 3.05
N PRO A 515 -13.35 10.13 4.10
CA PRO A 515 -13.38 11.56 4.34
C PRO A 515 -12.62 12.33 3.26
N TYR A 516 -12.98 13.59 3.03
CA TYR A 516 -12.32 14.44 2.03
C TYR A 516 -11.43 15.47 2.72
N GLY A 517 -10.21 15.65 2.23
CA GLY A 517 -9.39 16.73 2.72
C GLY A 517 -8.02 16.93 2.09
N TYR A 518 -7.16 17.61 2.84
CA TYR A 518 -5.85 18.06 2.39
C TYR A 518 -4.76 17.65 3.38
N ASP A 519 -3.53 17.58 2.85
CA ASP A 519 -2.31 17.45 3.64
C ASP A 519 -2.29 16.20 4.53
N ALA A 520 -2.87 15.09 4.06
CA ALA A 520 -2.63 13.77 4.65
C ALA A 520 -1.12 13.55 4.82
N HIS A 521 -0.74 12.99 5.97
CA HIS A 521 0.65 12.79 6.39
C HIS A 521 1.52 14.05 6.50
N ASN A 522 0.90 15.24 6.52
CA ASN A 522 1.60 16.53 6.63
C ASN A 522 1.05 17.39 7.77
N LYS A 523 1.81 18.43 8.15
CA LYS A 523 1.58 19.28 9.34
C LYS A 523 0.31 20.13 9.36
N TYR A 524 -0.42 20.19 8.24
CA TYR A 524 -1.68 20.92 8.11
C TYR A 524 -2.84 19.98 7.73
N GLU A 525 -2.69 18.69 8.05
CA GLU A 525 -3.71 17.67 7.84
C GLU A 525 -5.08 18.16 8.34
N ARG A 526 -6.06 18.10 7.45
CA ARG A 526 -7.42 18.54 7.74
C ARG A 526 -8.45 17.88 6.85
N MET A 527 -9.64 17.63 7.40
CA MET A 527 -10.80 17.15 6.67
C MET A 527 -11.85 18.25 6.50
N GLU A 528 -12.63 18.19 5.42
CA GLU A 528 -13.86 18.97 5.27
C GLU A 528 -14.94 18.38 6.20
N VAL A 529 -15.51 19.20 7.07
CA VAL A 529 -16.46 18.76 8.09
C VAL A 529 -17.76 18.24 7.46
N THR A 530 -18.38 19.01 6.57
CA THR A 530 -19.68 18.66 5.98
C THR A 530 -19.61 17.34 5.22
N TYR A 531 -18.69 17.22 4.25
CA TYR A 531 -18.54 15.96 3.50
C TYR A 531 -18.22 14.77 4.41
N SER A 532 -17.21 14.90 5.26
CA SER A 532 -16.69 13.75 6.02
C SER A 532 -17.62 13.29 7.14
N THR A 533 -18.43 14.20 7.71
CA THR A 533 -19.28 13.87 8.86
C THR A 533 -20.76 13.69 8.52
N GLU A 534 -21.21 14.08 7.32
CA GLU A 534 -22.62 13.96 6.90
C GLU A 534 -22.78 13.18 5.58
N VAL A 535 -22.01 13.54 4.56
CA VAL A 535 -22.15 12.94 3.22
C VAL A 535 -21.61 11.51 3.22
N VAL A 536 -20.40 11.29 3.72
CA VAL A 536 -19.77 9.96 3.83
C VAL A 536 -20.68 8.95 4.56
N PRO A 537 -21.13 9.19 5.81
CA PRO A 537 -22.01 8.24 6.50
C PRO A 537 -23.35 8.07 5.77
N THR A 538 -23.89 9.11 5.12
CA THR A 538 -25.14 9.00 4.36
C THR A 538 -24.99 8.09 3.14
N ILE A 539 -23.94 8.28 2.33
CA ILE A 539 -23.69 7.42 1.15
C ILE A 539 -23.43 5.98 1.59
N THR A 540 -22.57 5.77 2.58
CA THR A 540 -22.26 4.44 3.10
C THR A 540 -23.53 3.73 3.59
N ASN A 541 -24.40 4.43 4.33
CA ASN A 541 -25.70 3.89 4.77
C ASN A 541 -26.64 3.54 3.61
N GLU A 542 -26.72 4.39 2.59
CA GLU A 542 -27.57 4.16 1.43
C GLU A 542 -27.08 3.00 0.56
N VAL A 543 -25.76 2.76 0.50
CA VAL A 543 -25.16 1.56 -0.09
C VAL A 543 -25.51 0.32 0.73
N ILE A 544 -25.29 0.34 2.05
CA ILE A 544 -25.62 -0.77 2.97
C ILE A 544 -27.09 -1.19 2.80
N LYS A 545 -28.01 -0.23 2.86
CA LYS A 545 -29.45 -0.50 2.77
C LYS A 545 -29.83 -1.21 1.49
N ARG A 546 -29.26 -0.82 0.34
CA ARG A 546 -29.55 -1.41 -0.98
C ARG A 546 -28.91 -2.77 -1.19
N LEU A 547 -27.72 -2.98 -0.63
CA LEU A 547 -26.99 -4.25 -0.76
C LEU A 547 -27.59 -5.39 0.06
N LEU A 548 -28.18 -5.04 1.20
CA LEU A 548 -28.70 -6.00 2.16
C LEU A 548 -30.20 -6.23 2.06
N SER A 549 -30.95 -5.33 1.42
CA SER A 549 -32.40 -5.44 1.16
C SER A 549 -32.78 -6.36 0.00
#